data_AF-A0A9D6RBT2-F1
#
_entry.id   AF-A0A9D6RBT2-F1
#
_cell.length_a   1.000
_cell.length_b   1.000
_cell.length_c   1.000
_cell.angle_alpha   90.00
_cell.angle_beta   90.00
_cell.angle_gamma   90.00
#
_symmetry.space_group_name_H-M   'P 1'
#
loop_
_entity.id
_entity.type
_entity.pdbx_description
1 polymer ?
#
loop_
_entity_poly.entity_id
_entity_poly.type
_entity_poly.pdbx_seq_one_letter_code
_entity_poly.pdbx_strand_id
1 'polypeptide(L)'
;MRKHKSPVKASKQDVKRHARNVSAKHAVATITKKALATIASGDKANAAKSLKDAQETIDSVCSKGILHRNTAARKISRIAKKVAALA
;
A
#
# COMPACT_ATOMS: atom_id res chain seq x y z
N MET A 1 19.89 -28.04 5.34
CA MET A 1 19.71 -27.70 3.89
C MET A 1 18.56 -28.51 3.31
N ARG A 2 17.65 -27.86 2.59
CA ARG A 2 16.59 -28.55 1.82
C ARG A 2 17.26 -29.43 0.76
N LYS A 3 17.25 -30.76 0.94
CA LYS A 3 18.00 -31.72 0.10
C LYS A 3 17.26 -32.11 -1.19
N HIS A 4 15.95 -31.91 -1.26
CA HIS A 4 15.13 -32.28 -2.43
C HIS A 4 14.92 -31.11 -3.40
N LYS A 5 14.83 -31.42 -4.71
CA LYS A 5 14.73 -30.45 -5.81
C LYS A 5 13.53 -29.49 -5.70
N SER A 6 12.37 -30.00 -5.31
CA SER A 6 11.14 -29.21 -5.18
C SER A 6 11.24 -28.11 -4.11
N PRO A 7 11.64 -28.41 -2.85
CA PRO A 7 11.87 -27.39 -1.82
C PRO A 7 12.92 -26.33 -2.19
N VAL A 8 14.00 -26.70 -2.89
CA VAL A 8 15.02 -25.73 -3.37
C VAL A 8 14.42 -24.77 -4.40
N LYS A 9 13.61 -25.28 -5.34
CA LYS A 9 12.90 -24.45 -6.32
C LYS A 9 11.92 -23.50 -5.63
N ALA A 10 11.13 -23.98 -4.69
CA ALA A 10 10.19 -23.17 -3.92
C ALA A 10 10.91 -22.03 -3.18
N SER A 11 12.06 -22.30 -2.56
CA SER A 11 12.89 -21.29 -1.90
C SER A 11 13.33 -20.16 -2.84
N LYS A 12 13.77 -20.50 -4.06
CA LYS A 12 14.18 -19.50 -5.07
C LYS A 12 13.01 -18.64 -5.54
N GLN A 13 11.82 -19.24 -5.67
CA GLN A 13 10.61 -18.51 -6.06
C GLN A 13 10.13 -17.59 -4.95
N ASP A 14 10.24 -18.02 -3.70
CA ASP A 14 9.84 -17.24 -2.53
C ASP A 14 10.62 -15.94 -2.42
N VAL A 15 11.95 -15.98 -2.55
CA VAL A 15 12.80 -14.77 -2.54
C VAL A 15 12.34 -13.75 -3.60
N LYS A 16 12.02 -14.20 -4.81
CA LYS A 16 11.52 -13.33 -5.89
C LYS A 16 10.14 -12.75 -5.59
N ARG A 17 9.24 -13.53 -4.99
CA ARG A 17 7.91 -13.06 -4.57
C ARG A 17 8.03 -12.07 -3.42
N HIS A 18 8.89 -12.37 -2.45
CA HIS A 18 9.16 -11.53 -1.30
C HIS A 18 9.66 -10.15 -1.72
N ALA A 19 10.68 -10.06 -2.59
CA ALA A 19 11.20 -8.78 -3.07
C ALA A 19 10.12 -7.89 -3.72
N ARG A 20 9.27 -8.47 -4.58
CA ARG A 20 8.15 -7.76 -5.22
C ARG A 20 7.11 -7.29 -4.19
N ASN A 21 6.76 -8.15 -3.24
CA ASN A 21 5.77 -7.85 -2.21
C ASN A 21 6.26 -6.77 -1.24
N VAL A 22 7.55 -6.79 -0.89
CA VAL A 22 8.19 -5.78 -0.03
C VAL A 22 8.16 -4.42 -0.72
N SER A 23 8.56 -4.33 -1.98
CA SER A 23 8.49 -3.09 -2.77
C SER A 23 7.07 -2.52 -2.82
N ALA A 24 6.07 -3.35 -3.13
CA ALA A 24 4.67 -2.93 -3.18
C ALA A 24 4.14 -2.45 -1.81
N LYS A 25 4.50 -3.15 -0.72
CA LYS A 25 4.13 -2.74 0.64
C LYS A 25 4.80 -1.42 1.04
N HIS A 26 6.05 -1.21 0.65
CA HIS A 26 6.75 0.07 0.88
C HIS A 26 6.11 1.21 0.10
N ALA A 27 5.74 1.02 -1.17
CA ALA A 27 5.03 2.03 -1.94
C ALA A 27 3.74 2.48 -1.23
N VAL A 28 2.95 1.52 -0.72
CA VAL A 28 1.74 1.82 0.07
C VAL A 28 2.06 2.56 1.38
N ALA A 29 3.14 2.21 2.07
CA ALA A 29 3.56 2.91 3.29
C ALA A 29 3.98 4.36 2.99
N THR A 30 4.75 4.57 1.92
CA THR A 30 5.23 5.89 1.49
C THR A 30 4.07 6.78 1.07
N ILE A 31 3.15 6.31 0.24
CA ILE A 31 2.00 7.12 -0.20
C ILE A 31 1.07 7.45 0.98
N THR A 32 0.90 6.52 1.93
CA THR A 32 0.15 6.78 3.17
C THR A 32 0.82 7.89 3.98
N LYS A 33 2.15 7.86 4.13
CA LYS A 33 2.89 8.90 4.85
C LYS A 33 2.80 10.25 4.15
N LYS A 34 2.91 10.28 2.82
CA LYS A 34 2.75 11.49 2.00
C LYS A 34 1.36 12.10 2.19
N ALA A 35 0.31 11.29 2.09
CA ALA A 35 -1.07 11.75 2.29
C ALA A 35 -1.29 12.33 3.71
N LEU A 36 -0.71 11.70 4.73
CA LEU A 36 -0.79 12.23 6.10
C LEU A 36 -0.03 13.56 6.28
N ALA A 37 1.11 13.71 5.62
CA ALA A 37 1.87 14.96 5.65
C ALA A 37 1.12 16.11 4.95
N THR A 38 0.48 15.86 3.80
CA THR A 38 -0.34 16.86 3.10
C THR A 38 -1.62 17.21 3.85
N ILE A 39 -2.16 16.28 4.64
CA ILE A 39 -3.30 16.56 5.53
C ILE A 39 -2.84 17.48 6.67
N ALA A 40 -1.64 17.26 7.22
CA ALA A 40 -1.10 18.09 8.30
C ALA A 40 -0.81 19.54 7.86
N SER A 41 -0.57 19.79 6.57
CA SER A 41 -0.32 21.14 6.06
C SER A 41 -1.59 21.99 5.86
N GLY A 42 -2.79 21.43 6.03
CA GLY A 42 -4.05 22.19 6.01
C GLY A 42 -4.62 22.51 4.62
N ASP A 43 -3.93 22.16 3.53
CA ASP A 43 -4.37 22.45 2.16
C ASP A 43 -5.43 21.45 1.66
N LYS A 44 -6.70 21.87 1.64
CA LYS A 44 -7.83 21.04 1.18
C LYS A 44 -7.67 20.52 -0.25
N ALA A 45 -7.23 21.37 -1.19
CA ALA A 45 -7.08 20.99 -2.59
C ALA A 45 -5.98 19.93 -2.79
N ASN A 46 -4.86 20.07 -2.07
CA ASN A 46 -3.74 19.13 -2.13
C ASN A 46 -4.05 17.83 -1.38
N ALA A 47 -4.84 17.90 -0.30
CA ALA A 47 -5.33 16.73 0.41
C ALA A 47 -6.27 15.86 -0.44
N ALA A 48 -7.16 16.47 -1.22
CA ALA A 48 -8.05 15.76 -2.14
C ALA A 48 -7.29 15.03 -3.25
N LYS A 49 -6.27 15.69 -3.85
CA LYS A 49 -5.38 15.05 -4.83
C LYS A 49 -4.62 13.88 -4.23
N SER A 50 -4.03 14.08 -3.05
CA SER A 50 -3.25 13.04 -2.35
C SER A 50 -4.10 11.83 -1.96
N LEU A 51 -5.39 12.03 -1.67
CA LEU A 51 -6.33 10.94 -1.42
C LEU A 51 -6.55 10.09 -2.68
N LYS A 52 -6.73 10.74 -3.84
CA LYS A 52 -6.91 10.04 -5.12
C LYS A 52 -5.68 9.20 -5.47
N ASP A 53 -4.48 9.79 -5.37
CA ASP A 53 -3.22 9.09 -5.61
C ASP A 53 -3.02 7.89 -4.66
N ALA A 54 -3.38 8.07 -3.38
CA ALA A 54 -3.32 7.01 -2.39
C ALA A 54 -4.29 5.88 -2.72
N GLN A 55 -5.51 6.20 -3.17
CA GLN A 55 -6.52 5.23 -3.53
C GLN A 55 -6.08 4.39 -4.74
N GLU A 56 -5.62 5.01 -5.83
CA GLU A 56 -5.13 4.32 -7.02
C GLU A 56 -3.99 3.34 -6.69
N THR A 57 -3.03 3.79 -5.87
CA THR A 57 -1.89 2.95 -5.46
C THR A 57 -2.33 1.78 -4.59
N ILE A 58 -3.20 2.01 -3.61
CA ILE A 58 -3.67 0.97 -2.68
C ILE A 58 -4.51 -0.08 -3.43
N ASP A 59 -5.39 0.35 -4.33
CA ASP A 59 -6.26 -0.54 -5.10
C ASP A 59 -5.46 -1.37 -6.10
N SER A 60 -4.43 -0.79 -6.73
CA SER A 60 -3.49 -1.51 -7.60
C SER A 60 -2.70 -2.60 -6.86
N VAL A 61 -2.35 -2.39 -5.58
CA VAL A 61 -1.67 -3.41 -4.77
C VAL A 61 -2.65 -4.45 -4.24
N CYS A 62 -3.90 -4.06 -4.00
CA CYS A 62 -4.98 -4.97 -3.61
C CYS A 62 -5.34 -5.93 -4.77
N SER A 63 -5.45 -5.42 -6.00
CA SER A 63 -5.77 -6.25 -7.18
C SER A 63 -4.69 -7.30 -7.46
N LYS A 64 -3.43 -7.01 -7.13
CA LYS A 64 -2.30 -7.96 -7.19
C LYS A 64 -2.33 -9.03 -6.08
N GLY A 65 -3.29 -8.98 -5.16
CA GLY A 65 -3.42 -9.92 -4.04
C GLY A 65 -2.37 -9.77 -2.94
N ILE A 66 -1.55 -8.71 -2.97
CA ILE A 66 -0.48 -8.46 -1.99
C ILE A 66 -1.06 -7.90 -0.69
N LEU A 67 -2.14 -7.12 -0.80
CA LEU A 67 -2.93 -6.58 0.30
C LEU A 67 -4.33 -7.16 0.28
N HIS A 68 -4.84 -7.55 1.45
CA HIS A 68 -6.23 -7.98 1.57
C HIS A 68 -7.19 -6.79 1.40
N ARG A 69 -8.33 -7.01 0.74
CA ARG A 69 -9.37 -5.99 0.48
C ARG A 69 -9.77 -5.18 1.72
N ASN A 70 -9.91 -5.83 2.87
CA ASN A 70 -10.28 -5.13 4.11
C ASN A 70 -9.15 -4.22 4.61
N THR A 71 -7.89 -4.57 4.36
CA THR A 71 -6.76 -3.72 4.74
C THR A 71 -6.64 -2.52 3.82
N ALA A 72 -6.87 -2.71 2.51
CA ALA A 72 -6.98 -1.62 1.54
C ALA A 72 -8.11 -0.65 1.92
N ALA A 73 -9.33 -1.16 2.10
CA ALA A 73 -10.50 -0.37 2.48
C ALA A 73 -10.30 0.40 3.80
N ARG A 74 -9.70 -0.24 4.83
CA ARG A 74 -9.39 0.44 6.09
C ARG A 74 -8.41 1.60 5.91
N LYS A 75 -7.39 1.46 5.06
CA LYS A 75 -6.42 2.54 4.79
C LYS A 75 -7.08 3.71 4.08
N ILE A 76 -7.84 3.44 3.01
CA ILE A 76 -8.56 4.47 2.24
C ILE A 76 -9.55 5.20 3.15
N SER A 77 -10.38 4.47 3.90
CA SER A 77 -11.37 5.05 4.82
C SER A 77 -10.74 5.97 5.87
N ARG A 78 -9.59 5.58 6.45
CA ARG A 78 -8.87 6.40 7.44
C ARG A 78 -8.34 7.70 6.84
N ILE A 79 -7.81 7.67 5.62
CA ILE A 79 -7.33 8.87 4.92
C ILE A 79 -8.51 9.77 4.58
N ALA A 80 -9.59 9.21 4.01
CA ALA A 80 -10.80 9.93 3.66
C ALA A 80 -11.43 10.67 4.85
N LYS A 81 -11.54 10.00 6.00
CA LYS A 81 -12.04 10.63 7.24
C LYS A 81 -11.20 11.84 7.67
N LYS A 82 -9.87 11.76 7.55
CA LYS A 82 -8.98 12.88 7.89
C LYS A 82 -9.09 14.04 6.92
N VAL A 83 -9.25 13.75 5.61
CA VAL A 83 -9.49 14.79 4.59
C VAL A 83 -10.85 15.45 4.81
N ALA A 84 -11.88 14.69 5.15
CA ALA A 84 -13.21 15.24 5.48
C ALA A 84 -13.20 16.07 6.76
N ALA A 85 -12.39 15.71 7.76
CA ALA A 85 -12.24 16.46 9.01
C ALA A 85 -11.45 17.77 8.86
N LEU A 86 -10.73 17.96 7.74
CA LEU A 86 -10.11 19.24 7.38
C LEU A 86 -11.12 20.27 6.85
N ALA A 87 -12.40 19.90 6.73
CA ALA A 87 -13.50 20.78 6.32
C ALA A 87 -13.62 22.05 7.17
#